data_AF-A0A4P6L6A7-F1
#
_entry.id   AF-A0A4P6L6A7-F1
#
_cell.length_a   1.000
_cell.length_b   1.000
_cell.length_c   1.000
_cell.angle_alpha   90.00
_cell.angle_beta   90.00
_cell.angle_gamma   90.00
#
_symmetry.space_group_name_H-M   'P 1'
#
loop_
_entity.id
_entity.type
_entity.pdbx_description
1 polymer ?
#
loop_
_entity_poly.entity_id
_entity_poly.type
_entity_poly.pdbx_seq_one_letter_code
_entity_poly.pdbx_strand_id
1 'polypeptide(L)'
;MFSFVGGTEVVHHLHFSEAVVNPYLAIVSLGRDGSAATFNFANVSDITLVSEGDGYYGDGELSIAGGTVTGIEGHGVVRLNGSYTDLYFTTPVSEYWYGASFGAAVTAVPEPGTWGMLLAGGAMLGLMGRRRKSDKLQQPA
;
A
#
# COMPACT_ATOMS: atom_id res chain seq x y z
N MET A 1 -4.29 8.23 9.55
CA MET A 1 -4.18 7.17 10.57
C MET A 1 -5.56 6.90 11.14
N PHE A 2 -5.90 5.63 11.33
CA PHE A 2 -7.10 5.16 12.04
C PHE A 2 -6.75 4.86 13.49
N SER A 3 -7.73 5.00 14.38
CA SER A 3 -7.63 4.60 15.79
C SER A 3 -8.73 3.60 16.12
N PHE A 4 -8.42 2.65 17.00
CA PHE A 4 -9.33 1.58 17.37
C PHE A 4 -9.50 1.49 18.88
N VAL A 5 -10.65 0.97 19.29
CA VAL A 5 -10.91 0.48 20.65
C VAL A 5 -11.10 -1.03 20.52
N GLY A 6 -10.24 -1.80 21.19
CA GLY A 6 -10.25 -3.25 21.15
C GLY A 6 -11.27 -3.84 22.12
N GLY A 7 -11.44 -5.16 22.07
CA GLY A 7 -12.36 -5.87 22.96
C GLY A 7 -13.73 -6.12 22.35
N THR A 8 -13.85 -5.95 21.02
CA THR A 8 -15.10 -6.19 20.30
C THR A 8 -14.85 -7.14 19.14
N GLU A 9 -15.85 -7.97 18.82
CA GLU A 9 -15.84 -8.84 17.65
C GLU A 9 -16.35 -8.11 16.39
N VAL A 10 -16.25 -6.77 16.36
CA VAL A 10 -16.63 -5.98 15.19
C VAL A 10 -15.65 -6.28 14.06
N VAL A 11 -16.19 -6.65 12.91
CA VAL A 11 -15.40 -6.82 11.68
C VAL A 11 -15.19 -5.45 11.04
N HIS A 12 -13.94 -5.01 11.04
CA HIS A 12 -13.50 -3.86 10.27
C HIS A 12 -13.34 -4.24 8.80
N HIS A 13 -13.73 -3.33 7.92
CA HIS A 13 -13.63 -3.50 6.47
C HIS A 13 -12.90 -2.29 5.88
N LEU A 14 -11.79 -2.56 5.19
CA LEU A 14 -11.10 -1.57 4.38
C LEU A 14 -11.25 -1.96 2.90
N HIS A 15 -11.76 -1.03 2.10
CA HIS A 15 -11.97 -1.21 0.66
C HIS A 15 -11.05 -0.28 -0.13
N PHE A 16 -10.38 -0.84 -1.14
CA PHE A 16 -9.59 -0.12 -2.13
C PHE A 16 -10.36 -0.07 -3.46
N SER A 17 -10.24 1.03 -4.21
CA SER A 17 -10.88 1.16 -5.53
C SER A 17 -10.33 0.18 -6.57
N GLU A 18 -9.17 -0.41 -6.31
CA GLU A 18 -8.52 -1.43 -7.12
C GLU A 18 -7.69 -2.35 -6.20
N ALA A 19 -7.32 -3.53 -6.69
CA ALA A 19 -6.55 -4.48 -5.89
C ALA A 19 -5.15 -3.93 -5.58
N VAL A 20 -4.81 -3.82 -4.30
CA VAL A 20 -3.50 -3.39 -3.82
C VAL A 20 -2.62 -4.61 -3.55
N VAL A 21 -1.45 -4.64 -4.18
CA VAL A 21 -0.46 -5.71 -4.00
C VAL A 21 0.41 -5.41 -2.78
N ASN A 22 0.51 -6.39 -1.90
CA ASN A 22 1.34 -6.39 -0.70
C ASN A 22 1.23 -5.10 0.14
N PRO A 23 0.03 -4.70 0.59
CA PRO A 23 -0.13 -3.50 1.39
C PRO A 23 0.65 -3.58 2.71
N TYR A 24 1.08 -2.43 3.19
CA TYR A 24 1.75 -2.25 4.47
C TYR A 24 0.77 -1.72 5.51
N LEU A 25 0.92 -2.20 6.74
CA LEU A 25 0.22 -1.71 7.91
C LEU A 25 1.25 -1.17 8.91
N ALA A 26 1.25 0.14 9.11
CA ALA A 26 2.01 0.79 10.17
C ALA A 26 1.17 0.79 11.45
N ILE A 27 1.74 0.34 12.55
CA ILE A 27 1.08 0.07 13.83
C ILE A 27 1.72 0.95 14.91
N VAL A 28 0.88 1.53 15.76
CA VAL A 28 1.29 2.32 16.92
C VAL A 28 0.59 1.76 18.15
N SER A 29 1.39 1.35 19.14
CA SER A 29 0.93 0.98 20.49
C SER A 29 -0.04 -0.19 20.49
N LEU A 30 0.24 -1.27 19.76
CA LEU A 30 -0.64 -2.44 19.81
C LEU A 30 -0.41 -3.21 21.11
N GLY A 31 -1.44 -3.31 21.94
CA GLY A 31 -1.33 -3.83 23.30
C GLY A 31 -0.80 -2.76 24.26
N ARG A 32 -0.81 -3.12 25.55
CA ARG A 32 -0.33 -2.27 26.64
C ARG A 32 0.70 -3.03 27.47
N ASP A 33 1.41 -2.34 28.37
CA ASP A 33 2.39 -2.97 29.25
C ASP A 33 1.80 -4.21 29.94
N GLY A 34 2.50 -5.35 29.77
CA GLY A 34 2.13 -6.66 30.29
C GLY A 34 0.83 -7.29 29.74
N SER A 35 0.15 -6.70 28.75
CA SER A 35 -1.06 -7.26 28.14
C SER A 35 -1.08 -7.10 26.61
N ALA A 36 -1.09 -8.23 25.91
CA ALA A 36 -1.11 -8.22 24.45
C ALA A 36 -2.46 -7.76 23.88
N ALA A 37 -2.45 -7.21 22.67
CA ALA A 37 -3.63 -7.06 21.81
C ALA A 37 -3.32 -7.50 20.38
N THR A 38 -4.37 -7.68 19.57
CA THR A 38 -4.21 -8.28 18.24
C THR A 38 -5.03 -7.61 17.15
N PHE A 39 -4.48 -7.59 15.93
CA PHE A 39 -5.21 -7.47 14.69
C PHE A 39 -5.35 -8.85 14.04
N ASN A 40 -6.58 -9.33 13.88
CA ASN A 40 -6.86 -10.64 13.32
C ASN A 40 -7.43 -10.48 11.92
N PHE A 41 -6.62 -10.64 10.88
CA PHE A 41 -7.08 -10.56 9.50
C PHE A 41 -7.77 -11.87 9.09
N ALA A 42 -9.01 -11.77 8.61
CA ALA A 42 -9.81 -12.92 8.19
C ALA A 42 -9.41 -13.44 6.80
N ASN A 43 -8.92 -12.56 5.92
CA ASN A 43 -8.58 -12.88 4.53
C ASN A 43 -7.10 -12.71 4.18
N VAL A 44 -6.23 -12.54 5.18
CA VAL A 44 -4.77 -12.53 5.02
C VAL A 44 -4.22 -13.76 5.75
N SER A 45 -3.46 -14.60 5.06
CA SER A 45 -2.87 -15.81 5.64
C SER A 45 -1.36 -15.73 5.86
N ASP A 46 -0.70 -14.74 5.26
CA ASP A 46 0.74 -14.55 5.31
C ASP A 46 1.08 -13.06 5.55
N ILE A 47 1.77 -12.79 6.65
CA ILE A 47 2.18 -11.46 7.07
C ILE A 47 3.67 -11.50 7.34
N THR A 48 4.39 -10.48 6.87
CA THR A 48 5.82 -10.32 7.13
C THR A 48 6.05 -9.10 8.02
N LEU A 49 6.75 -9.28 9.14
CA LEU A 49 7.28 -8.15 9.90
C LEU A 49 8.38 -7.45 9.09
N VAL A 50 8.21 -6.15 8.84
CA VAL A 50 9.13 -5.36 8.01
C VAL A 50 10.10 -4.58 8.88
N SER A 51 9.57 -3.98 9.94
CA SER A 51 10.34 -3.22 10.93
C SER A 51 9.58 -3.17 12.24
N GLU A 52 10.30 -3.10 13.34
CA GLU A 52 9.79 -2.83 14.68
C GLU A 52 10.78 -1.95 15.44
N GLY A 53 10.35 -1.42 16.59
CA GLY A 53 11.20 -0.68 17.51
C GLY A 53 10.40 0.22 18.43
N ASP A 54 11.12 0.99 19.24
CA ASP A 54 10.50 1.81 20.30
C ASP A 54 9.60 2.91 19.73
N GLY A 55 8.48 3.14 20.42
CA GLY A 55 7.54 4.22 20.15
C GLY A 55 7.33 5.13 21.35
N TYR A 56 6.51 6.16 21.16
CA TYR A 56 6.17 7.10 22.25
C TYR A 56 5.45 6.41 23.42
N TYR A 57 4.72 5.33 23.15
CA TYR A 57 3.86 4.65 24.12
C TYR A 57 4.48 3.39 24.74
N GLY A 58 5.71 3.03 24.35
CA GLY A 58 6.41 1.85 24.87
C GLY A 58 7.51 1.36 23.93
N ASP A 59 8.27 0.37 24.40
CA ASP A 59 9.36 -0.33 23.70
C ASP A 59 9.01 -1.80 23.38
N GLY A 60 7.70 -2.05 23.27
CA GLY A 60 7.15 -3.37 23.03
C GLY A 60 7.43 -3.97 21.66
N GLU A 61 7.31 -5.29 21.57
CA GLU A 61 7.56 -6.07 20.35
C GLU A 61 6.27 -6.42 19.59
N LEU A 62 6.41 -6.67 18.29
CA LEU A 62 5.36 -7.26 17.45
C LEU A 62 5.68 -8.73 17.16
N SER A 63 4.67 -9.58 17.23
CA SER A 63 4.77 -10.98 16.81
C SER A 63 3.70 -11.34 15.78
N ILE A 64 4.07 -12.22 14.86
CA ILE A 64 3.23 -12.59 13.71
C ILE A 64 2.95 -14.08 13.72
N ALA A 65 1.69 -14.45 13.55
CA ALA A 65 1.26 -15.83 13.36
C ALA A 65 0.14 -15.89 12.32
N GLY A 66 0.46 -16.35 11.10
CA GLY A 66 -0.47 -16.37 9.97
C GLY A 66 -1.05 -14.99 9.68
N GLY A 67 -2.38 -14.87 9.73
CA GLY A 67 -3.12 -13.61 9.56
C GLY A 67 -3.22 -12.73 10.80
N THR A 68 -2.52 -13.06 11.88
CA THR A 68 -2.62 -12.32 13.16
C THR A 68 -1.35 -11.55 13.45
N VAL A 69 -1.51 -10.27 13.77
CA VAL A 69 -0.47 -9.42 14.35
C VAL A 69 -0.78 -9.26 15.83
N THR A 70 0.17 -9.59 16.70
CA THR A 70 0.06 -9.43 18.15
C THR A 70 1.11 -8.44 18.63
N GLY A 71 0.75 -7.56 19.56
CA GLY A 71 1.70 -6.64 20.18
C GLY A 71 1.47 -6.51 21.68
N ILE A 72 2.51 -6.14 22.41
CA ILE A 72 2.47 -5.72 23.83
C ILE A 72 3.15 -4.35 23.86
N GLU A 73 2.41 -3.24 23.67
CA GLU A 73 2.96 -1.92 23.29
C GLU A 73 3.80 -1.97 22.02
N GLY A 74 3.44 -2.85 21.09
CA GLY A 74 4.19 -3.07 19.86
C GLY A 74 4.05 -1.91 18.88
N HIS A 75 5.18 -1.49 18.30
CA HIS A 75 5.24 -0.49 17.23
C HIS A 75 6.01 -1.05 16.03
N GLY A 76 5.54 -0.73 14.82
CA GLY A 76 6.25 -1.18 13.64
C GLY A 76 5.44 -1.16 12.36
N VAL A 77 5.96 -1.85 11.37
CA VAL A 77 5.35 -2.00 10.06
C VAL A 77 5.34 -3.48 9.70
N VAL A 78 4.18 -3.95 9.26
CA VAL A 78 4.01 -5.29 8.70
C VAL A 78 3.56 -5.18 7.24
N ARG A 79 3.90 -6.18 6.43
CA ARG A 79 3.43 -6.33 5.05
C ARG A 79 2.44 -7.48 4.98
N LEU A 80 1.27 -7.23 4.42
CA LEU A 80 0.23 -8.23 4.21
C LEU A 80 0.48 -8.86 2.83
N ASN A 81 1.01 -10.08 2.76
CA ASN A 81 1.43 -10.68 1.49
C ASN A 81 0.22 -11.17 0.70
N GLY A 82 0.02 -10.63 -0.50
CA GLY A 82 -1.13 -10.94 -1.35
C GLY A 82 -1.58 -9.76 -2.22
N SER A 83 -2.78 -9.87 -2.77
CA SER A 83 -3.42 -8.81 -3.54
C SER A 83 -4.85 -8.64 -3.06
N TYR A 84 -5.19 -7.45 -2.58
CA TYR A 84 -6.42 -7.21 -1.84
C TYR A 84 -7.17 -5.99 -2.37
N THR A 85 -8.42 -6.19 -2.76
CA THR A 85 -9.38 -5.09 -2.94
C THR A 85 -10.07 -4.79 -1.61
N ASP A 86 -10.26 -5.81 -0.78
CA ASP A 86 -10.91 -5.72 0.51
C ASP A 86 -10.03 -6.40 1.57
N LEU A 87 -9.93 -5.77 2.73
CA LEU A 87 -9.32 -6.34 3.93
C LEU A 87 -10.38 -6.40 5.03
N TYR A 88 -10.47 -7.55 5.68
CA TYR A 88 -11.37 -7.79 6.80
C TYR A 88 -10.57 -8.18 8.02
N PHE A 89 -10.78 -7.51 9.15
CA PHE A 89 -10.07 -7.82 10.38
C PHE A 89 -10.89 -7.49 11.63
N THR A 90 -10.57 -8.16 12.74
CA THR A 90 -11.13 -7.84 14.06
C THR A 90 -10.01 -7.43 15.02
N THR A 91 -10.41 -6.81 16.14
CA THR A 91 -9.52 -6.49 17.25
C THR A 91 -10.14 -6.95 18.58
N PRO A 92 -10.11 -8.26 18.84
CA PRO A 92 -10.95 -8.87 19.86
C PRO A 92 -10.44 -8.65 21.29
N VAL A 93 -9.17 -8.27 21.46
CA VAL A 93 -8.58 -8.07 22.79
C VAL A 93 -8.81 -6.65 23.27
N SER A 94 -9.26 -6.51 24.51
CA SER A 94 -9.63 -5.21 25.08
C SER A 94 -8.44 -4.28 25.25
N GLU A 95 -8.52 -3.13 24.59
CA GLU A 95 -7.54 -2.07 24.69
C GLU A 95 -8.20 -0.73 24.34
N TYR A 96 -7.92 0.31 25.13
CA TYR A 96 -8.64 1.59 25.01
C TYR A 96 -8.23 2.40 23.80
N TRP A 97 -7.01 2.22 23.30
CA TRP A 97 -6.52 2.96 22.15
C TRP A 97 -5.29 2.30 21.54
N TYR A 98 -5.28 2.17 20.22
CA TYR A 98 -4.11 1.91 19.39
C TYR A 98 -4.36 2.42 17.98
N GLY A 99 -3.28 2.70 17.26
CA GLY A 99 -3.31 3.36 15.95
C GLY A 99 -2.83 2.45 14.84
N ALA A 100 -3.43 2.57 13.65
CA ALA A 100 -2.87 1.96 12.46
C ALA A 100 -3.08 2.80 11.19
N SER A 101 -2.14 2.71 10.26
CA SER A 101 -2.25 3.31 8.92
C SER A 101 -1.94 2.28 7.85
N PHE A 102 -2.76 2.22 6.82
CA PHE A 102 -2.54 1.39 5.66
C PHE A 102 -1.81 2.17 4.57
N GLY A 103 -0.82 1.54 3.94
CA GLY A 103 -0.06 2.10 2.83
C GLY A 103 0.17 1.06 1.75
N ALA A 104 0.46 1.52 0.53
CA ALA A 104 0.81 0.67 -0.59
C ALA A 104 2.13 1.15 -1.17
N ALA A 105 2.98 0.22 -1.63
CA ALA A 105 4.09 0.61 -2.48
C ALA A 105 3.53 1.10 -3.81
N VAL A 106 3.89 2.32 -4.22
CA VAL A 106 3.55 2.82 -5.54
C VAL A 106 4.42 2.06 -6.54
N THR A 107 3.80 1.16 -7.31
CA THR A 107 4.49 0.62 -8.49
C THR A 107 4.49 1.69 -9.57
N ALA A 108 5.64 1.92 -10.21
CA ALA A 108 5.71 2.86 -11.31
C ALA A 108 4.73 2.40 -12.39
N VAL A 109 3.69 3.19 -12.64
CA VAL A 109 2.74 2.92 -13.73
C VAL A 109 3.53 3.01 -15.03
N PRO A 110 3.70 1.90 -15.80
CA PRO A 110 4.36 1.99 -17.08
C PRO A 110 3.50 2.90 -17.96
N GLU A 111 4.04 4.02 -18.47
CA GLU A 111 3.28 4.91 -19.36
C GLU A 111 3.24 4.30 -20.77
N PRO A 112 2.21 3.52 -21.16
CA PRO A 112 2.20 2.87 -22.47
C PRO A 112 1.96 3.93 -23.56
N GLY A 113 1.33 5.05 -23.17
CA GLY A 113 1.02 6.18 -24.03
C GLY A 113 2.23 7.05 -24.37
N THR A 114 3.28 7.10 -23.54
CA THR A 114 4.41 8.02 -23.78
C THR A 114 5.20 7.63 -25.00
N TRP A 115 5.47 6.34 -25.19
CA TRP A 115 6.07 5.83 -26.41
C TRP A 115 5.14 5.95 -27.62
N GLY A 116 3.84 5.68 -27.44
CA GLY A 116 2.84 5.85 -28.48
C GLY A 116 2.77 7.30 -29.00
N MET A 117 2.75 8.27 -28.09
CA MET A 117 2.72 9.70 -28.39
C MET A 117 4.04 10.20 -28.96
N LEU A 118 5.18 9.70 -28.49
CA LEU A 118 6.49 10.01 -29.05
C LEU A 118 6.61 9.53 -30.49
N LEU A 119 6.18 8.29 -30.77
CA LEU A 119 6.18 7.71 -32.11
C LEU A 119 5.20 8.45 -33.04
N ALA A 120 3.99 8.73 -32.57
CA ALA A 120 2.99 9.48 -33.34
C ALA A 120 3.47 10.90 -33.66
N GLY A 121 4.04 11.61 -32.67
CA GLY A 121 4.63 12.94 -32.84
C GLY A 121 5.81 12.92 -33.81
N GLY A 122 6.73 11.97 -33.65
CA GLY A 122 7.88 11.79 -34.53
C GLY A 122 7.48 11.49 -35.98
N ALA A 123 6.49 10.63 -36.18
CA ALA A 123 5.95 10.31 -37.50
C ALA A 123 5.32 11.54 -38.18
N MET A 124 4.52 12.32 -37.44
CA MET A 124 3.94 13.58 -37.95
C MET A 124 5.02 14.58 -38.37
N LEU A 125 6.02 14.81 -37.53
CA LEU A 125 7.12 15.72 -37.83
C LEU A 125 7.93 15.25 -39.05
N GLY A 126 8.20 13.94 -39.17
CA GLY A 126 8.87 13.35 -40.32
C GLY A 126 8.09 13.55 -41.62
N LEU A 127 6.77 13.31 -41.61
CA LEU A 127 5.92 13.52 -42.78
C LEU A 127 5.84 15.00 -43.19
N MET A 128 5.71 15.91 -42.23
CA MET A 128 5.71 17.37 -42.49
C MET A 128 7.05 17.86 -43.06
N GLY A 129 8.17 17.35 -42.53
CA GLY A 129 9.51 17.67 -43.04
C GLY A 129 9.73 17.18 -44.48
N ARG A 130 9.17 16.02 -44.83
CA ARG A 130 9.28 15.43 -46.17
C ARG A 130 8.50 16.24 -47.22
N ARG A 131 7.30 16.73 -46.89
CA ARG A 131 6.49 17.61 -47.76
C ARG A 131 7.20 18.91 -48.11
N ARG A 132 7.82 19.56 -47.13
CA ARG A 132 8.57 20.82 -47.33
C ARG A 132 9.79 20.67 -48.24
N LYS A 133 10.43 19.48 -48.26
CA LYS A 133 11.54 19.21 -49.19
C LYS A 133 11.05 19.01 -50.63
N SER A 134 9.91 18.36 -50.82
CA SER A 134 9.32 18.17 -52.14
C SER A 134 8.91 19.49 -52.80
N ASP A 135 8.35 20.43 -52.03
CA ASP A 135 7.98 21.76 -52.56
C ASP A 135 9.20 22.59 -52.99
N LYS A 136 10.33 22.47 -52.28
CA LYS A 136 11.59 23.16 -52.65
C LYS A 136 12.25 22.60 -53.92
N LEU A 137 11.94 21.36 -54.30
CA LEU A 137 12.46 20.73 -55.52
C LEU A 137 11.61 21.05 -56.77
N GLN A 138 10.46 21.72 -56.59
CA GLN A 138 9.54 22.07 -57.68
C GLN A 138 9.57 23.56 -58.07
N GLN A 139 10.40 24.39 -57.45
CA GLN A 139 10.62 25.77 -57.88
C GLN A 139 11.63 25.79 -59.05
N PRO A 140 11.23 26.18 -60.28
CA PRO A 140 12.20 26.47 -61.34
C PRO A 140 12.97 27.75 -61.01
N ALA A 141 14.23 27.80 -61.46
CA ALA A 141 15.20 28.88 -61.23
C ALA A 141 14.78 30.23 -61.84
#